data_AF-A0A6I3U7G1-F1
#
_entry.id   AF-A0A6I3U7G1-F1
#
_cell.length_a   1.000
_cell.length_b   1.000
_cell.length_c   1.000
_cell.angle_alpha   90.00
_cell.angle_beta   90.00
_cell.angle_gamma   90.00
#
_symmetry.space_group_name_H-M   'P 1'
#
loop_
_entity.id
_entity.type
_entity.pdbx_description
1 polymer ?
#
loop_
_entity_poly.entity_id
_entity_poly.type
_entity_poly.pdbx_seq_one_letter_code
_entity_poly.pdbx_strand_id
1 'polypeptide(L)'
;AFMVYVRTFSQPLSQIAQGITSLQQASAAMGRVFEFLGEAEMQDESHKERQLTGMRGEVVFDRVSFGYTPERTIIHDFSATAHAGQKVAIVGPTG
;
A
#
# COMPACT_ATOMS: atom_id res chain seq x y z
N ALA A 1 -5.03 -26.58 -54.50
CA ALA A 1 -5.08 -27.49 -53.34
C ALA A 1 -3.90 -27.31 -52.38
N PHE A 2 -2.63 -27.49 -52.82
CA PHE A 2 -1.44 -27.41 -51.95
C PHE A 2 -1.31 -26.11 -51.12
N MET A 3 -1.43 -24.93 -51.75
CA MET A 3 -1.34 -23.64 -51.04
C MET A 3 -2.43 -23.46 -49.96
N VAL A 4 -3.62 -24.07 -50.13
CA VAL A 4 -4.69 -24.03 -49.14
C VAL A 4 -4.33 -24.89 -47.93
N TYR A 5 -3.79 -26.09 -48.14
CA TYR A 5 -3.31 -26.96 -47.04
C TYR A 5 -2.18 -26.32 -46.23
N VAL A 6 -1.24 -25.63 -46.89
CA VAL A 6 -0.17 -24.90 -46.21
C VAL A 6 -0.73 -23.81 -45.30
N ARG A 7 -1.75 -23.07 -45.76
CA ARG A 7 -2.41 -22.02 -44.96
C ARG A 7 -3.24 -22.60 -43.81
N THR A 8 -3.96 -23.68 -44.05
CA THR A 8 -4.72 -24.42 -43.02
C THR A 8 -3.80 -24.99 -41.94
N PHE A 9 -2.55 -25.32 -42.28
CA PHE A 9 -1.58 -25.83 -41.32
C PHE A 9 -0.82 -24.73 -40.56
N SER A 10 -0.50 -23.61 -41.21
CA SER A 10 0.29 -22.53 -40.59
C SER A 10 -0.52 -21.60 -39.70
N GLN A 11 -1.82 -21.42 -39.97
CA GLN A 11 -2.68 -20.52 -39.20
C GLN A 11 -2.89 -20.98 -37.74
N PRO A 12 -3.20 -22.26 -37.45
CA PRO A 12 -3.27 -22.77 -36.09
C PRO A 12 -1.95 -22.64 -35.31
N LEU A 13 -0.81 -22.84 -35.98
CA LEU A 13 0.51 -22.70 -35.35
C LEU A 13 0.76 -21.27 -34.86
N SER A 14 0.40 -20.28 -35.68
CA SER A 14 0.47 -18.87 -35.31
C SER A 14 -0.47 -18.53 -34.14
N GLN A 15 -1.65 -19.13 -34.06
CA GLN A 15 -2.59 -18.93 -32.94
C GLN A 15 -2.04 -19.53 -31.64
N ILE A 16 -1.40 -20.70 -31.70
CA ILE A 16 -0.73 -21.32 -30.54
C ILE A 16 0.42 -20.42 -30.06
N ALA A 17 1.24 -19.91 -30.98
CA ALA A 17 2.33 -19.01 -30.64
C ALA A 17 1.84 -17.73 -29.94
N GLN A 18 0.73 -17.14 -30.40
CA GLN A 18 0.09 -16.00 -29.74
C GLN A 18 -0.46 -16.36 -28.36
N GLY A 19 -1.07 -17.55 -28.22
CA GLY A 19 -1.59 -18.06 -26.95
C GLY A 19 -0.50 -18.26 -25.89
N ILE A 20 0.70 -18.71 -26.30
CA ILE A 20 1.86 -18.84 -25.41
C ILE A 20 2.25 -17.47 -24.84
N THR A 21 2.30 -16.43 -25.67
CA THR A 21 2.61 -15.06 -25.22
C THR A 21 1.56 -14.56 -24.23
N SER A 22 0.27 -14.79 -24.49
CA SER A 22 -0.80 -14.42 -23.55
C SER A 22 -0.70 -15.18 -22.22
N LEU A 23 -0.36 -16.47 -22.25
CA LEU A 23 -0.16 -17.28 -21.05
C LEU A 23 1.04 -16.79 -20.23
N GLN A 24 2.13 -16.39 -20.88
CA GLN A 24 3.30 -15.80 -20.23
C GLN A 24 2.92 -14.49 -19.51
N GLN A 25 2.15 -13.62 -20.17
CA GLN A 25 1.65 -12.38 -19.56
C GLN A 25 0.73 -12.66 -18.38
N ALA A 26 -0.17 -13.63 -18.51
CA ALA A 26 -1.08 -14.04 -17.43
C ALA A 26 -0.31 -14.58 -16.22
N SER A 27 0.72 -15.41 -16.45
CA SER A 27 1.58 -15.94 -15.38
C SER A 27 2.31 -14.81 -14.64
N ALA A 28 2.88 -13.84 -15.35
CA ALA A 28 3.53 -12.68 -14.74
C ALA A 28 2.54 -11.79 -13.96
N ALA A 29 1.30 -11.63 -14.45
CA ALA A 29 0.25 -10.90 -13.76
C ALA A 29 -0.23 -11.62 -12.49
N MET A 30 -0.39 -12.95 -12.56
CA MET A 30 -0.74 -13.78 -11.40
C MET A 30 0.31 -13.65 -10.29
N GLY A 31 1.59 -13.57 -10.63
CA GLY A 31 2.66 -13.32 -9.65
C GLY A 31 2.38 -12.09 -8.77
N ARG A 32 2.02 -10.96 -9.38
CA ARG A 32 1.67 -9.73 -8.64
C ARG A 32 0.38 -9.85 -7.83
N VAL A 33 -0.61 -10.58 -8.35
CA VAL A 33 -1.86 -10.82 -7.61
C VAL A 33 -1.59 -11.65 -6.36
N PHE A 34 -0.81 -12.73 -6.47
CA PHE A 34 -0.45 -13.56 -5.32
C PHE A 34 0.49 -12.85 -4.35
N GLU A 35 1.38 -11.98 -4.84
CA GLU A 35 2.21 -11.11 -4.00
C GLU A 35 1.31 -10.19 -3.14
N PHE A 36 0.37 -9.50 -3.76
CA PHE A 36 -0.58 -8.64 -3.03
C PHE A 36 -1.44 -9.42 -2.04
N LEU A 37 -1.99 -10.57 -2.46
CA LEU A 37 -2.80 -11.43 -1.59
C LEU A 37 -2.01 -12.05 -0.43
N GLY A 38 -0.69 -12.18 -0.59
CA GLY A 38 0.21 -12.70 0.43
C GLY A 38 0.83 -11.63 1.33
N GLU A 39 0.58 -10.35 1.07
CA GLU A 39 1.04 -9.26 1.94
C GLU A 39 0.43 -9.41 3.34
N ALA A 40 1.19 -9.04 4.36
CA ALA A 40 0.71 -9.16 5.73
C ALA A 40 -0.51 -8.25 5.96
N GLU A 41 -1.58 -8.80 6.54
CA GLU A 41 -2.70 -7.98 6.98
C GLU A 41 -2.25 -6.95 8.03
N MET A 42 -2.96 -5.83 8.09
CA MET A 42 -2.76 -4.85 9.17
C MET A 42 -2.95 -5.53 10.53
N GLN A 43 -2.27 -5.01 11.54
CA GLN A 43 -2.39 -5.55 12.90
C GLN A 43 -3.87 -5.58 13.33
N ASP A 44 -4.27 -6.66 14.00
CA ASP A 44 -5.60 -6.78 14.58
C ASP A 44 -5.80 -5.73 15.69
N GLU A 45 -6.57 -4.69 15.37
CA GLU A 45 -6.92 -3.63 16.31
C GLU A 45 -8.25 -3.86 17.02
N SER A 46 -8.87 -5.05 16.90
CA SER A 46 -10.19 -5.35 17.51
C SER A 46 -10.19 -5.16 19.03
N HIS A 47 -9.03 -5.31 19.67
CA HIS A 47 -8.84 -5.08 21.11
C HIS A 47 -8.94 -3.60 21.52
N LYS A 48 -8.90 -2.65 20.58
CA LYS A 48 -9.01 -1.21 20.84
C LYS A 48 -10.48 -0.79 20.99
N GLU A 49 -11.13 -1.30 22.03
CA GLU A 49 -12.56 -1.08 22.28
C GLU A 49 -12.88 0.30 22.88
N ARG A 50 -11.86 1.00 23.41
CA ARG A 50 -12.06 2.28 24.11
C ARG A 50 -12.48 3.38 23.14
N GLN A 51 -13.69 3.88 23.32
CA GLN A 51 -14.15 5.09 22.67
C GLN A 51 -13.88 6.33 23.52
N LEU A 52 -13.49 7.42 22.86
CA LEU A 52 -13.31 8.71 23.50
C LEU A 52 -14.68 9.36 23.74
N THR A 53 -15.17 9.31 24.98
CA THR A 53 -16.45 9.95 25.39
C THR A 53 -16.18 11.16 26.30
N GLY A 54 -16.95 12.25 26.14
CA GLY A 54 -16.85 13.42 27.02
C GLY A 54 -15.54 14.21 26.95
N MET A 55 -14.81 14.14 25.83
CA MET A 55 -13.54 14.84 25.63
C MET A 55 -13.73 16.36 25.68
N ARG A 56 -12.85 17.07 26.40
CA ARG A 56 -12.82 18.55 26.45
C ARG A 56 -11.99 19.19 25.33
N GLY A 57 -11.25 18.40 24.57
CA GLY A 57 -10.42 18.88 23.45
C GLY A 57 -9.04 19.39 23.84
N GLU A 58 -8.54 19.06 25.03
CA GLU A 58 -7.14 19.25 25.38
C GLU A 58 -6.27 18.15 24.77
N VAL A 59 -5.16 18.52 24.13
CA VAL A 59 -4.24 17.60 23.45
C VAL A 59 -2.82 17.84 23.99
N VAL A 60 -2.15 16.76 24.41
CA VAL A 60 -0.79 16.81 24.94
C VAL A 60 0.11 15.92 24.10
N PHE A 61 1.20 16.50 23.62
CA PHE A 61 2.39 15.80 23.15
C PHE A 61 3.38 15.77 24.31
N ASP A 62 3.74 14.58 24.77
CA ASP A 62 4.68 14.38 25.87
C ASP A 62 5.91 13.61 25.36
N ARG A 63 7.04 14.33 25.21
CA ARG A 63 8.34 13.79 24.81
C ARG A 63 8.28 12.85 23.61
N VAL A 64 7.53 13.26 22.60
CA VAL A 64 7.24 12.45 21.42
C VAL A 64 8.48 12.39 20.54
N SER A 65 8.97 11.17 20.30
CA SER A 65 9.96 10.89 19.27
C SER A 65 9.37 9.96 18.23
N PHE A 66 9.48 10.31 16.95
CA PHE A 66 8.84 9.56 15.86
C PHE A 66 9.72 9.52 14.62
N GLY A 67 9.73 8.37 13.94
CA GLY A 67 10.34 8.17 12.63
C GLY A 67 9.64 7.01 11.91
N TYR A 68 9.66 7.02 10.58
CA TYR A 68 9.07 5.93 9.78
C TYR A 68 9.94 4.67 9.78
N THR A 69 11.24 4.82 9.98
CA THR A 69 12.18 3.70 10.13
C THR A 69 12.97 3.85 11.43
N PRO A 70 13.46 2.75 12.03
CA PRO A 70 14.24 2.80 13.26
C PRO A 70 15.52 3.65 13.16
N GLU A 71 16.09 3.76 11.97
CA GLU A 71 17.36 4.45 11.71
C GLU A 71 17.18 5.96 11.53
N ARG A 72 15.96 6.41 11.23
CA ARG A 72 15.68 7.82 10.91
C ARG A 72 14.52 8.35 11.72
N THR A 73 14.85 8.92 12.88
CA THR A 73 13.95 9.77 13.65
C THR A 73 13.72 11.10 12.91
N ILE A 74 12.48 11.58 12.90
CA ILE A 74 12.02 12.82 12.24
C ILE A 74 11.55 13.83 13.29
N ILE A 75 10.77 13.39 14.27
CA ILE A 75 10.37 14.19 15.43
C ILE A 75 11.27 13.79 16.58
N HIS A 76 11.98 14.75 17.18
CA HIS A 76 12.91 14.51 18.28
C HIS A 76 12.37 15.16 19.56
N ASP A 77 12.03 14.35 20.56
CA ASP A 77 11.64 14.78 21.91
C ASP A 77 10.65 15.96 21.97
N PHE A 78 9.63 15.94 21.12
CA PHE A 78 8.67 17.02 20.99
C PHE A 78 7.64 17.00 22.12
N SER A 79 7.53 18.12 22.84
CA SER A 79 6.53 18.31 23.89
C SER A 79 5.73 19.59 23.64
N ALA A 80 4.41 19.50 23.69
CA ALA A 80 3.50 20.64 23.52
C ALA A 80 2.13 20.34 24.11
N THR A 81 1.46 21.37 24.62
CA THR A 81 0.07 21.28 25.09
C THR A 81 -0.80 22.25 24.33
N ALA A 82 -1.85 21.73 23.68
CA ALA A 82 -2.92 22.52 23.10
C ALA A 82 -4.14 22.44 24.02
N HIS A 83 -4.48 23.57 24.64
CA HIS A 83 -5.61 23.64 25.57
C HIS A 83 -6.95 23.63 24.84
N ALA A 84 -8.00 23.22 25.55
CA ALA A 84 -9.36 23.20 25.03
C ALA A 84 -9.78 24.58 24.46
N GLY A 85 -10.24 24.60 23.21
CA GLY A 85 -10.67 25.82 22.51
C GLY A 85 -9.55 26.72 21.99
N GLN A 86 -8.29 26.35 22.19
CA GLN A 86 -7.14 27.08 21.68
C GLN A 86 -6.97 26.85 20.17
N LYS A 87 -6.71 27.93 19.42
CA LYS A 87 -6.26 27.82 18.02
C LYS A 87 -4.74 27.72 18.00
N VAL A 88 -4.24 26.64 17.43
CA VAL A 88 -2.80 26.36 17.30
C VAL A 88 -2.46 26.19 15.83
N ALA A 89 -1.33 26.75 15.41
CA ALA A 89 -0.75 26.52 14.09
C ALA A 89 0.57 25.77 14.26
N ILE A 90 0.75 24.70 13.48
CA ILE A 90 2.02 23.98 13.38
C ILE A 90 2.66 24.44 12.06
N VAL A 91 3.84 25.04 12.16
CA VAL A 91 4.59 25.55 11.01
C VAL A 91 6.01 25.03 11.03
N GLY A 92 6.58 24.82 9.85
CA GLY A 92 7.95 24.39 9.67
C GLY A 92 8.38 24.53 8.21
N PRO A 93 9.69 24.48 7.93
CA PRO A 93 10.19 24.38 6.56
C PRO A 93 9.73 23.06 5.92
N THR A 94 9.90 22.94 4.60
CA THR A 94 9.68 21.66 3.92
C THR A 94 10.70 20.65 4.42
N GLY A 95 10.22 19.63 5.15
CA GLY A 95 10.93 18.39 5.54
C GLY A 95 12.36 18.58 6.02
#